data_AF-A0A3L6PZR8-F1
#
_entry.id   AF-A0A3L6PZR8-F1
#
_cell.length_a   1.000
_cell.length_b   1.000
_cell.length_c   1.000
_cell.angle_alpha   90.00
_cell.angle_beta   90.00
_cell.angle_gamma   90.00
#
_symmetry.space_group_name_H-M   'P 1'
#
loop_
_entity.id
_entity.type
_entity.pdbx_description
1 polymer ?
#
loop_
_entity_poly.entity_id
_entity_poly.type
_entity_poly.pdbx_seq_one_letter_code
_entity_poly.pdbx_strand_id
1 'polypeptide(L)' 'MVVIGLTGALGAALAAILPAVSALPPQPSSNCQRKCGQVDIPYPFGIGSDDSPDHFALPGFNLSCIDTGGGDD' A
#
# COMPACT_ATOMS: atom_id res chain seq x y z
N MET A 1 -22.53 19.52 -5.44
CA MET A 1 -22.19 20.48 -4.37
C MET A 1 -21.88 21.80 -5.06
N VAL A 2 -22.91 22.63 -5.18
CA VAL A 2 -22.87 23.90 -5.90
C VAL A 2 -22.33 24.95 -4.94
N VAL A 3 -21.17 25.54 -5.22
CA VAL A 3 -20.64 26.68 -4.46
C VAL A 3 -21.09 27.97 -5.12
N ILE A 4 -22.32 28.40 -4.78
CA ILE A 4 -22.77 29.78 -4.97
C ILE A 4 -22.37 30.54 -3.70
N GLY A 5 -21.56 31.58 -3.84
CA GLY A 5 -21.16 32.42 -2.70
C GLY A 5 -20.20 33.52 -3.09
N LEU A 6 -20.73 34.59 -3.68
CA LEU A 6 -20.05 35.87 -3.84
C LEU A 6 -20.00 36.58 -2.48
N THR A 7 -18.90 36.47 -1.75
CA THR A 7 -18.53 37.37 -0.64
C THR A 7 -17.01 37.48 -0.68
N GLY A 8 -16.34 38.61 -0.83
CA GLY A 8 -16.70 39.98 -0.52
C GLY A 8 -15.51 40.56 0.26
N ALA A 9 -14.86 41.57 -0.33
CA ALA A 9 -13.84 42.44 0.27
C ALA A 9 -12.41 41.89 0.53
N LEU A 10 -11.45 42.73 0.14
CA LEU A 10 -10.02 42.71 0.45
C LEU A 10 -9.76 42.47 1.95
N GLY A 11 -8.99 41.44 2.27
CA GLY A 11 -8.45 41.22 3.61
C GLY A 11 -7.41 40.10 3.57
N ALA A 12 -6.14 40.45 3.74
CA ALA A 12 -5.02 39.53 3.63
C ALA A 12 -5.04 38.47 4.76
N ALA A 13 -5.53 37.29 4.45
CA ALA A 13 -5.14 36.06 5.16
C ALA A 13 -5.22 34.93 4.14
N LEU A 14 -4.07 34.63 3.52
CA LEU A 14 -3.90 33.46 2.68
C LEU A 14 -3.88 32.23 3.61
N ALA A 15 -5.04 31.85 4.14
CA ALA A 15 -5.19 30.60 4.88
C ALA A 15 -5.02 29.47 3.86
N ALA A 16 -3.81 28.89 3.80
CA ALA A 16 -3.51 27.78 2.93
C ALA A 16 -4.39 26.59 3.34
N ILE A 17 -5.43 26.30 2.54
CA ILE A 17 -6.19 25.07 2.66
C ILE A 17 -5.29 23.96 2.10
N LEU A 18 -4.51 23.33 2.97
CA LEU A 18 -3.71 22.16 2.60
C LEU A 18 -4.67 20.98 2.40
N PRO A 19 -4.75 20.38 1.21
CA PRO A 19 -5.47 19.12 1.06
C PRO A 19 -4.72 18.04 1.84
N ALA A 20 -5.37 17.45 2.84
CA ALA A 20 -4.88 16.23 3.47
C ALA A 20 -5.08 15.06 2.48
N VAL A 21 -4.03 14.75 1.70
CA VAL A 21 -4.02 13.56 0.85
C VAL A 21 -3.62 12.36 1.70
N SER A 22 -4.61 11.66 2.25
CA SER A 22 -4.40 10.35 2.87
C SER A 22 -4.23 9.31 1.76
N ALA A 23 -2.98 8.97 1.43
CA ALA A 23 -2.67 7.84 0.57
C ALA A 23 -2.94 6.55 1.35
N LEU A 24 -3.94 5.76 0.93
CA LEU A 24 -4.09 4.40 1.44
C LEU A 24 -2.87 3.57 1.00
N PRO A 25 -2.29 2.74 1.88
CA PRO A 25 -1.25 1.83 1.46
C PRO A 25 -1.80 0.93 0.34
N PRO A 26 -1.01 0.66 -0.72
CA PRO A 26 -1.43 -0.25 -1.76
C PRO A 26 -1.81 -1.60 -1.15
N GLN A 27 -2.93 -2.16 -1.60
CA GLN A 27 -3.39 -3.46 -1.16
C GLN A 27 -2.71 -4.52 -2.06
N PRO A 28 -2.14 -5.59 -1.47
CA PRO A 28 -1.63 -6.70 -2.27
C PRO A 28 -2.78 -7.43 -2.96
N SER A 29 -2.49 -8.09 -4.09
CA SER A 29 -3.48 -8.92 -4.76
C SER A 29 -3.92 -10.09 -3.86
N SER A 30 -5.14 -10.60 -4.09
CA SER A 30 -5.65 -11.73 -3.31
C SER A 30 -4.92 -13.05 -3.61
N ASN A 31 -4.16 -13.11 -4.71
CA ASN A 31 -3.37 -14.27 -5.11
C ASN A 31 -1.97 -14.27 -4.50
N CYS A 32 -1.56 -13.20 -3.79
CA CYS A 32 -0.27 -13.18 -3.11
C CYS A 32 -0.20 -14.29 -2.05
N GLN A 33 0.89 -15.04 -2.04
CA GLN A 33 1.24 -15.83 -0.86
C GLN A 33 1.64 -14.87 0.27
N ARG A 34 0.87 -14.88 1.36
CA ARG A 34 1.06 -14.00 2.53
C ARG A 34 1.46 -14.76 3.78
N LYS A 35 1.73 -16.05 3.65
CA LYS A 35 2.26 -16.87 4.74
C LYS A 35 3.49 -17.65 4.30
N CYS A 36 4.44 -17.75 5.22
CA CYS A 36 5.57 -18.66 5.14
C CYS A 36 5.53 -19.56 6.38
N GLY A 37 5.09 -20.81 6.21
CA GLY A 37 4.72 -21.67 7.33
C GLY A 37 3.62 -21.03 8.19
N GLN A 38 3.93 -20.77 9.46
CA GLN A 38 3.01 -20.13 10.42
C GLN A 38 3.18 -18.59 10.52
N VAL A 39 4.13 -18.02 9.78
CA VAL A 39 4.40 -16.57 9.82
C VAL A 39 3.49 -15.86 8.83
N ASP A 40 2.80 -14.83 9.29
CA ASP A 40 2.03 -13.92 8.46
C ASP A 40 2.92 -12.78 7.94
N ILE A 41 2.79 -12.46 6.65
CA ILE A 41 3.63 -11.48 5.97
C ILE A 41 2.76 -10.26 5.64
N PRO A 42 2.97 -9.12 6.34
CA PRO A 42 2.23 -7.90 6.08
C PRO A 42 2.73 -7.20 4.82
N TYR A 43 1.92 -6.32 4.24
CA TYR A 43 2.36 -5.46 3.15
C TYR A 43 3.26 -4.38 3.76
N PRO A 44 4.39 -3.96 3.15
CA PRO A 44 4.79 -4.11 1.74
C PRO A 44 5.60 -5.35 1.35
N PHE A 45 5.77 -6.30 2.27
CA PHE A 45 6.56 -7.51 2.04
C PHE A 45 5.76 -8.59 1.29
N GLY A 46 6.45 -9.44 0.55
CA GLY A 46 5.82 -10.55 -0.15
C GLY A 46 6.81 -11.58 -0.69
N ILE A 47 6.29 -12.75 -1.02
CA ILE A 47 7.05 -13.88 -1.58
C ILE A 47 6.76 -13.97 -3.08
N GLY A 48 7.79 -14.05 -3.92
CA GLY A 48 7.67 -14.15 -5.38
C GLY A 48 8.79 -13.40 -6.07
N SER A 49 8.70 -13.10 -7.37
CA SER A 49 9.66 -12.20 -8.04
C SER A 49 9.07 -10.79 -8.13
N ASP A 50 9.91 -9.75 -8.20
CA ASP A 50 9.48 -8.37 -8.43
C ASP A 50 8.76 -8.18 -9.78
N ASP A 51 9.00 -9.06 -10.74
CA ASP A 51 8.32 -9.11 -12.05
C ASP A 51 6.92 -9.77 -12.03
N SER A 52 6.42 -10.21 -10.86
CA SER A 52 5.11 -10.86 -10.79
C SER A 52 4.01 -9.83 -11.14
N PRO A 53 3.08 -10.14 -12.06
CA PRO A 53 2.03 -9.20 -12.50
C PRO A 53 1.10 -8.78 -11.35
N ASP A 54 1.12 -9.57 -10.28
CA ASP A 54 0.23 -9.49 -9.14
C ASP A 54 0.78 -8.62 -7.99
N HIS A 55 1.93 -7.96 -8.21
CA HIS A 55 2.60 -7.06 -7.25
C HIS A 55 2.64 -7.60 -5.81
N PHE A 56 3.28 -8.76 -5.65
CA PHE A 56 3.32 -9.47 -4.37
C PHE A 56 4.06 -8.70 -3.27
N ALA A 57 5.04 -7.90 -3.65
CA ALA A 57 5.82 -7.03 -2.77
C ALA A 57 6.13 -5.70 -3.47
N LEU A 58 6.52 -4.69 -2.69
CA LEU A 58 7.19 -3.51 -3.25
C LEU A 58 8.63 -3.83 -3.68
N PRO A 59 9.21 -3.05 -4.61
CA PRO A 59 10.62 -3.17 -4.96
C PRO A 59 11.51 -3.09 -3.71
N GLY A 60 12.38 -4.07 -3.51
CA GLY A 60 13.25 -4.19 -2.32
C GLY A 60 12.59 -4.80 -1.07
N PHE A 61 11.31 -5.15 -1.11
CA PHE A 61 10.58 -5.82 -0.02
C PHE A 61 10.33 -7.31 -0.30
N ASN A 62 11.07 -7.88 -1.24
CA ASN A 62 10.95 -9.27 -1.62
C ASN A 62 11.54 -10.21 -0.57
N LEU A 63 10.81 -11.25 -0.20
CA LEU A 63 11.22 -12.25 0.78
C LEU A 63 11.36 -13.63 0.11
N SER A 64 12.42 -14.35 0.48
CA SER A 64 12.52 -15.79 0.20
C SER A 64 11.92 -16.58 1.36
N CYS A 65 10.91 -17.39 1.08
CA CYS A 65 10.38 -18.33 2.07
C CYS A 65 11.20 -19.62 2.02
N ILE A 66 11.97 -19.88 3.07
CA ILE A 66 12.71 -21.13 3.24
C ILE A 66 11.96 -21.95 4.28
N ASP A 67 11.22 -22.95 3.81
CA ASP A 67 10.61 -23.91 4.71
C ASP A 67 11.70 -24.86 5.23
N THR A 68 11.86 -24.94 6.54
CA THR A 68 12.81 -25.88 7.18
C THR A 68 12.18 -27.26 7.39
N GLY A 69 10.93 -27.45 6.98
CA GLY A 69 10.25 -28.75 6.94
C GLY A 69 10.56 -29.51 5.65
N GLY A 70 11.61 -30.32 5.67
CA GLY A 70 11.79 -31.41 4.72
C GLY A 70 10.73 -32.49 4.96
N GLY A 71 9.56 -32.32 4.34
CA GLY A 71 8.46 -33.28 4.36
C GLY A 71 7.60 -33.07 3.12
N ASP A 72 8.14 -33.46 1.97
CA ASP A 72 7.35 -34.00 0.88
C ASP A 72 6.51 -35.18 1.41
N ASP A 73 5.19 -35.02 1.40
CA ASP A 73 4.25 -36.14 1.29
C ASP A 73 3.21 -35.80 0.19
#